data_AF-A0A327YZC4-F1
#
_entry.id   AF-A0A327YZC4-F1
#
_cell.length_a   1.000
_cell.length_b   1.000
_cell.length_c   1.000
_cell.angle_alpha   90.00
_cell.angle_beta   90.00
_cell.angle_gamma   90.00
#
_symmetry.space_group_name_H-M   'P 1'
#
loop_
_entity.id
_entity.type
_entity.pdbx_description
1 polymer ?
#
loop_
_entity_poly.entity_id
_entity_poly.type
_entity_poly.pdbx_seq_one_letter_code
_entity_poly.pdbx_strand_id
1 'polypeptide(L)'
;MSKRDIIPSESLDDAVRVVIDVCSRARGGDLEARVTFIGESAQAAGLRAAVNGLLDQTDAFVREAGAASAAAAEGRFHRKFLDQGLNGVYRTAAQQITHSNQVMSRTAAEFAGAAQGRLRLADQLESAVLTVSEQVATAATEMGASANGLADFAREAVTDAERGLGTVSSLRSSSDEIRHAVDLINKVAAQTRLLALNATIEAARAGTAGRGFGVVANEVKSLANETSASSEEIMRQVATVQQAAADAIGVLEAVTARIREMSGLVDGIARAVDGGQDVTDGGLSQLAEVLQGEVSRFVTMIREA
;
A
#
# COMPACT_ATOMS: atom_id res chain seq x y z
N MET A 1 76.76 -67.18 0.16
CA MET A 1 77.98 -66.44 -0.27
C MET A 1 77.63 -65.62 -1.50
N SER A 2 77.73 -64.30 -1.34
CA SER A 2 77.37 -63.27 -2.30
C SER A 2 78.42 -63.20 -3.41
N LYS A 3 78.04 -63.47 -4.67
CA LYS A 3 78.73 -62.85 -5.81
C LYS A 3 78.15 -61.44 -5.91
N ARG A 4 78.85 -60.46 -5.32
CA ARG A 4 78.68 -59.07 -5.71
C ARG A 4 79.22 -58.98 -7.12
N ASP A 5 78.33 -58.86 -8.10
CA ASP A 5 78.71 -58.35 -9.42
C ASP A 5 79.23 -56.93 -9.19
N ILE A 6 80.56 -56.80 -9.14
CA ILE A 6 81.22 -55.51 -9.04
C ILE A 6 81.09 -54.89 -10.43
N ILE A 7 80.08 -54.06 -10.60
CA ILE A 7 79.99 -53.12 -11.71
C ILE A 7 81.29 -52.29 -11.67
N PRO A 8 82.05 -52.15 -12.78
CA PRO A 8 83.22 -51.26 -12.84
C PRO A 8 82.81 -49.86 -12.35
N SER A 9 83.61 -49.18 -11.51
CA SER A 9 83.18 -47.91 -10.88
C SER A 9 82.79 -46.84 -11.90
N GLU A 10 83.45 -46.79 -13.07
CA GLU A 10 83.10 -45.90 -14.18
C GLU A 10 81.69 -46.15 -14.74
N SER A 11 81.25 -47.42 -14.80
CA SER A 11 79.91 -47.78 -15.29
C SER A 11 78.80 -47.44 -14.29
N LEU A 12 79.11 -47.43 -12.99
CA LEU A 12 78.17 -47.00 -11.96
C LEU A 12 78.02 -45.47 -11.95
N ASP A 13 79.12 -44.73 -12.09
CA ASP A 13 79.11 -43.26 -12.12
C ASP A 13 78.35 -42.72 -13.34
N ASP A 14 78.48 -43.38 -14.50
CA ASP A 14 77.70 -43.06 -15.70
C ASP A 14 76.19 -43.30 -15.51
N ALA A 15 75.82 -44.42 -14.89
CA ALA A 15 74.41 -44.73 -14.57
C ALA A 15 73.80 -43.71 -13.60
N VAL A 16 74.56 -43.33 -12.56
CA VAL A 16 74.15 -42.30 -11.60
C VAL A 16 74.00 -40.94 -12.28
N ARG A 17 74.91 -40.57 -13.19
CA ARG A 17 74.82 -39.31 -13.95
C ARG A 17 73.54 -39.22 -14.79
N VAL A 18 73.15 -40.30 -15.46
CA VAL A 18 71.90 -40.36 -16.25
C VAL A 18 70.68 -40.15 -15.34
N VAL A 19 70.63 -40.81 -14.18
CA VAL A 19 69.51 -40.65 -13.24
C VAL A 19 69.46 -39.23 -12.66
N ILE A 20 70.60 -38.63 -12.31
CA ILE A 20 70.68 -37.25 -11.83
C ILE A 20 70.17 -36.27 -12.89
N ASP A 21 70.53 -36.44 -14.16
CA ASP A 21 70.05 -35.59 -15.27
C ASP A 21 68.53 -35.66 -15.40
N VAL A 22 67.98 -36.88 -15.46
CA VAL A 22 66.52 -37.10 -15.55
C VAL A 22 65.79 -36.49 -14.36
N CYS A 23 66.27 -36.73 -13.13
CA CYS A 23 65.68 -36.14 -11.93
C CYS A 23 65.80 -34.61 -11.92
N SER A 24 66.88 -34.04 -12.46
CA SER A 24 67.09 -32.59 -12.54
C SER A 24 66.15 -31.93 -13.55
N ARG A 25 65.92 -32.56 -14.70
CA ARG A 25 64.94 -32.15 -15.71
C ARG A 25 63.51 -32.24 -15.18
N ALA A 26 63.17 -33.36 -14.54
CA ALA A 26 61.88 -33.56 -13.90
C ALA A 26 61.60 -32.51 -12.82
N ARG A 27 62.61 -32.17 -12.00
CA ARG A 27 62.53 -31.07 -11.03
C ARG A 27 62.27 -29.71 -11.69
N GLY A 28 62.73 -29.53 -12.93
CA GLY A 28 62.43 -28.35 -13.76
C GLY A 28 61.07 -28.37 -14.45
N GLY A 29 60.26 -29.43 -14.27
CA GLY A 29 58.93 -29.58 -14.86
C GLY A 29 58.87 -30.46 -16.11
N ASP A 30 60.01 -30.97 -16.59
CA ASP A 30 60.06 -31.91 -17.72
C ASP A 30 59.83 -33.36 -17.23
N LEU A 31 58.55 -33.72 -17.12
CA LEU A 31 58.10 -35.05 -16.73
C LEU A 31 58.14 -36.06 -17.88
N GLU A 32 58.58 -35.67 -19.08
CA GLU A 32 58.76 -36.57 -20.24
C GLU A 32 60.19 -37.14 -20.31
N ALA A 33 61.13 -36.62 -19.50
CA ALA A 33 62.47 -37.18 -19.35
C ALA A 33 62.43 -38.65 -18.90
N ARG A 34 63.30 -39.52 -19.46
CA ARG A 34 63.30 -40.96 -19.12
C ARG A 34 64.71 -41.48 -18.88
N VAL A 35 64.84 -42.33 -17.87
CA VAL A 35 66.02 -43.18 -17.70
C VAL A 35 65.96 -44.28 -18.76
N THR A 36 66.89 -44.27 -19.72
CA THR A 36 66.89 -45.17 -20.87
C THR A 36 67.62 -46.48 -20.59
N PHE A 37 68.95 -46.47 -20.61
CA PHE A 37 69.78 -47.63 -20.32
C PHE A 37 70.88 -47.25 -19.33
N ILE A 38 70.96 -47.99 -18.23
CA ILE A 38 71.91 -47.78 -17.13
C ILE A 38 72.56 -49.10 -16.69
N GLY A 39 72.58 -50.11 -17.59
CA GLY A 39 73.12 -51.45 -17.35
C GLY A 39 72.07 -52.57 -17.40
N GLU A 40 72.53 -53.82 -17.48
CA GLU A 40 71.69 -55.03 -17.62
C GLU A 40 71.30 -55.67 -16.28
N SER A 41 71.84 -55.18 -15.16
CA SER A 41 71.56 -55.76 -13.85
C SER A 41 70.08 -55.59 -13.47
N ALA A 42 69.57 -56.54 -12.67
CA ALA A 42 68.20 -56.46 -12.17
C ALA A 42 67.95 -55.16 -11.36
N GLN A 43 68.97 -54.67 -10.67
CA GLN A 43 68.93 -53.41 -9.92
C GLN A 43 68.87 -52.19 -10.85
N ALA A 44 69.62 -52.19 -11.96
CA ALA A 44 69.56 -51.15 -12.97
C ALA A 44 68.17 -51.10 -13.64
N ALA A 45 67.61 -52.27 -13.98
CA ALA A 45 66.25 -52.37 -14.49
C ALA A 45 65.20 -51.90 -13.47
N GLY A 46 65.36 -52.26 -12.19
CA GLY A 46 64.48 -51.84 -11.10
C GLY A 46 64.52 -50.33 -10.85
N LEU A 47 65.72 -49.72 -10.83
CA LEU A 47 65.88 -48.27 -10.68
C LEU A 47 65.25 -47.51 -11.84
N ARG A 48 65.48 -47.97 -13.08
CA ARG A 48 64.86 -47.39 -14.28
C ARG A 48 63.33 -47.44 -14.20
N ALA A 49 62.76 -48.58 -13.83
CA ALA A 49 61.32 -48.75 -13.70
C ALA A 49 60.74 -47.86 -12.58
N ALA A 50 61.43 -47.75 -11.43
CA ALA A 50 60.99 -46.92 -10.32
C ALA A 50 61.00 -45.42 -10.66
N VAL A 51 62.08 -44.92 -11.27
CA VAL A 51 62.18 -43.50 -11.65
C VAL A 51 61.18 -43.17 -12.76
N ASN A 52 61.14 -43.97 -13.84
CA ASN A 52 60.19 -43.71 -14.93
C ASN A 52 58.73 -43.84 -14.46
N GLY A 53 58.41 -44.84 -13.63
CA GLY A 53 57.06 -44.99 -13.07
C GLY A 53 56.63 -43.84 -12.17
N LEU A 54 57.57 -43.25 -11.41
CA LEU A 54 57.31 -42.01 -10.65
C LEU A 54 56.99 -40.83 -11.58
N LEU A 55 57.76 -40.68 -12.67
CA LEU A 55 57.53 -39.63 -13.67
C LEU A 55 56.22 -39.82 -14.41
N ASP A 56 55.89 -41.04 -14.82
CA ASP A 56 54.61 -41.37 -15.48
C ASP A 56 53.42 -41.05 -14.58
N GLN A 57 53.49 -41.42 -13.30
CA GLN A 57 52.41 -41.14 -12.34
C GLN A 57 52.27 -39.63 -12.06
N THR A 58 53.39 -38.91 -12.01
CA THR A 58 53.39 -37.45 -11.83
C THR A 58 52.85 -36.74 -13.06
N ASP A 59 53.28 -37.12 -14.28
CA ASP A 59 52.81 -36.53 -15.53
C ASP A 59 51.30 -36.75 -15.72
N ALA A 60 50.83 -37.99 -15.53
CA ALA A 60 49.42 -38.33 -15.62
C ALA A 60 48.58 -37.50 -14.64
N PHE A 61 49.04 -37.36 -13.39
CA PHE A 61 48.35 -36.55 -12.39
C PHE A 61 48.32 -35.06 -12.76
N VAL A 62 49.46 -34.47 -13.14
CA VAL A 62 49.55 -33.03 -13.49
C VAL A 62 48.70 -32.72 -14.71
N ARG A 63 48.76 -33.56 -15.74
CA ARG A 63 47.98 -33.40 -16.97
C ARG A 63 46.48 -33.46 -16.69
N GLU A 64 46.03 -34.46 -15.93
CA GLU A 64 44.60 -34.60 -15.64
C GLU A 64 44.10 -33.54 -14.65
N ALA A 65 44.92 -33.12 -13.67
CA ALA A 65 44.60 -32.02 -12.76
C ALA A 65 44.41 -30.70 -13.52
N GLY A 66 45.37 -30.32 -14.37
CA GLY A 66 45.27 -29.09 -15.15
C GLY A 66 44.05 -29.09 -16.08
N ALA A 67 43.77 -30.23 -16.68
CA ALA A 67 42.69 -30.37 -17.64
C ALA A 67 41.29 -30.44 -16.96
N ALA A 68 41.18 -31.01 -15.76
CA ALA A 68 39.99 -30.95 -14.92
C ALA A 68 39.73 -29.53 -14.38
N SER A 69 40.78 -28.83 -13.93
CA SER A 69 40.69 -27.44 -13.48
C SER A 69 40.31 -26.48 -14.61
N ALA A 70 40.87 -26.64 -15.82
CA ALA A 70 40.50 -25.83 -16.98
C ALA A 70 39.02 -26.02 -17.36
N ALA A 71 38.53 -27.27 -17.36
CA ALA A 71 37.11 -27.55 -17.62
C ALA A 71 36.22 -26.91 -16.54
N ALA A 72 36.62 -26.98 -15.27
CA ALA A 72 35.88 -26.36 -14.18
C ALA A 72 35.84 -24.83 -14.28
N ALA A 73 36.92 -24.19 -14.72
CA ALA A 73 36.98 -22.74 -14.97
C ALA A 73 36.01 -22.29 -16.08
N GLU A 74 35.72 -23.17 -17.05
CA GLU A 74 34.72 -22.95 -18.09
C GLU A 74 33.29 -23.39 -17.68
N GLY A 75 33.07 -23.73 -16.41
CA GLY A 75 31.77 -24.20 -15.91
C GLY A 75 31.42 -25.65 -16.31
N ARG A 76 32.36 -26.40 -16.91
CA ARG A 76 32.18 -27.79 -17.34
C ARG A 76 32.58 -28.78 -16.24
N PHE A 77 31.80 -28.81 -15.17
CA PHE A 77 32.08 -29.64 -13.98
C PHE A 77 31.87 -31.16 -14.16
N HIS A 78 31.27 -31.58 -15.28
CA HIS A 78 30.97 -32.98 -15.57
C HIS A 78 32.20 -33.81 -15.99
N ARG A 79 33.33 -33.15 -16.29
CA ARG A 79 34.58 -33.83 -16.61
C ARG A 79 35.12 -34.53 -15.37
N LYS A 80 35.27 -35.85 -15.46
CA LYS A 80 35.83 -36.68 -14.39
C LYS A 80 37.35 -36.74 -14.50
N PHE A 81 38.02 -36.61 -13.36
CA PHE A 81 39.44 -36.91 -13.25
C PHE A 81 39.61 -38.43 -13.40
N LEU A 82 40.47 -38.86 -14.33
CA LEU A 82 40.81 -40.27 -14.50
C LEU A 82 41.81 -40.70 -13.41
N ASP A 83 41.34 -41.47 -12.43
CA ASP A 83 42.15 -41.93 -11.28
C ASP A 83 42.72 -43.35 -11.46
N GLN A 84 42.37 -44.02 -12.56
CA GLN A 84 42.83 -45.37 -12.89
C GLN A 84 44.35 -45.38 -13.10
N GLY A 85 45.05 -46.24 -12.35
CA GLY A 85 46.52 -46.33 -12.36
C GLY A 85 47.24 -45.38 -11.39
N LEU A 86 46.53 -44.41 -10.81
CA LEU A 86 47.06 -43.60 -9.71
C LEU A 86 46.98 -44.37 -8.39
N ASN A 87 48.00 -44.22 -7.55
CA ASN A 87 48.09 -44.90 -6.25
C ASN A 87 48.42 -43.90 -5.14
N GLY A 88 48.11 -44.27 -3.89
CA GLY A 88 48.39 -43.46 -2.71
C GLY A 88 47.87 -42.03 -2.83
N VAL A 89 48.74 -41.06 -2.55
CA VAL A 89 48.41 -39.62 -2.53
C VAL A 89 47.85 -39.10 -3.85
N TYR A 90 48.30 -39.62 -4.99
CA TYR A 90 47.80 -39.21 -6.30
C TYR A 90 46.32 -39.56 -6.49
N ARG A 91 45.91 -40.76 -6.06
CA ARG A 91 44.52 -41.19 -6.14
C ARG A 91 43.65 -40.37 -5.19
N THR A 92 44.10 -40.15 -3.95
CA THR A 92 43.36 -39.34 -2.98
C THR A 92 43.15 -37.92 -3.47
N ALA A 93 44.19 -37.29 -4.04
CA ALA A 93 44.09 -35.95 -4.61
C ALA A 93 43.14 -35.91 -5.83
N ALA A 94 43.22 -36.90 -6.73
CA ALA A 94 42.30 -37.02 -7.87
C ALA A 94 40.81 -37.12 -7.43
N GLN A 95 40.55 -37.90 -6.38
CA GLN A 95 39.22 -38.03 -5.78
C GLN A 95 38.74 -36.72 -5.15
N GLN A 96 39.64 -35.98 -4.48
CA GLN A 96 39.33 -34.67 -3.91
C GLN A 96 39.00 -33.61 -4.97
N ILE A 97 39.74 -33.59 -6.09
CA ILE A 97 39.44 -32.71 -7.24
C ILE A 97 38.07 -33.05 -7.81
N THR A 98 37.79 -34.34 -8.01
CA THR A 98 36.48 -34.80 -8.50
C THR A 98 35.35 -34.38 -7.57
N HIS A 99 35.53 -34.55 -6.26
CA HIS A 99 34.54 -34.12 -5.26
C HIS A 99 34.32 -32.60 -5.30
N SER A 100 35.40 -31.82 -5.42
CA SER A 100 35.33 -30.36 -5.52
C SER A 100 34.54 -29.91 -6.76
N ASN A 101 34.75 -30.56 -7.91
CA ASN A 101 33.96 -30.30 -9.11
C ASN A 101 32.47 -30.63 -8.93
N GLN A 102 32.14 -31.72 -8.24
CA GLN A 102 30.74 -32.07 -7.94
C GLN A 102 30.07 -31.04 -7.02
N VAL A 103 30.78 -30.55 -6.00
CA VAL A 103 30.28 -29.48 -5.12
C VAL A 103 30.05 -28.22 -5.96
N MET A 104 31.03 -27.82 -6.77
CA MET A 104 30.93 -26.62 -7.60
C MET A 104 29.79 -26.71 -8.62
N SER A 105 29.55 -27.90 -9.20
CA SER A 105 28.40 -28.15 -10.06
C SER A 105 27.06 -27.96 -9.36
N ARG A 106 26.93 -28.43 -8.11
CA ARG A 106 25.70 -28.27 -7.33
C ARG A 106 25.48 -26.80 -6.99
N THR A 107 26.52 -26.12 -6.51
CA THR A 107 26.46 -24.69 -6.21
C THR A 107 26.11 -23.86 -7.44
N ALA A 108 26.69 -24.16 -8.62
CA ALA A 108 26.33 -23.49 -9.86
C ALA A 108 24.85 -23.70 -10.24
N ALA A 109 24.33 -24.92 -10.05
CA ALA A 109 22.91 -25.21 -10.29
C ALA A 109 21.99 -24.49 -9.29
N GLU A 110 22.37 -24.41 -8.02
CA GLU A 110 21.66 -23.63 -7.00
C GLU A 110 21.65 -22.14 -7.34
N PHE A 111 22.78 -21.57 -7.76
CA PHE A 111 22.86 -20.18 -8.23
C PHE A 111 21.95 -19.93 -9.43
N ALA A 112 21.95 -20.83 -10.43
CA ALA A 112 21.06 -20.72 -11.59
C ALA A 112 19.57 -20.78 -11.17
N GLY A 113 19.23 -21.69 -10.25
CA GLY A 113 17.87 -21.79 -9.70
C GLY A 113 17.47 -20.54 -8.92
N ALA A 114 18.36 -19.99 -8.10
CA ALA A 114 18.14 -18.76 -7.35
C ALA A 114 17.97 -17.54 -8.28
N ALA A 115 18.79 -17.43 -9.33
CA ALA A 115 18.65 -16.38 -10.35
C ALA A 115 17.29 -16.46 -11.05
N GLN A 116 16.85 -17.67 -11.43
CA GLN A 116 15.52 -17.85 -12.02
C GLN A 116 14.39 -17.54 -11.03
N GLY A 117 14.56 -17.91 -9.75
CA GLY A 117 13.63 -17.56 -8.68
C GLY A 117 13.49 -16.04 -8.49
N ARG A 118 14.61 -15.32 -8.51
CA ARG A 118 14.66 -13.86 -8.44
C ARG A 118 13.88 -13.21 -9.58
N LEU A 119 14.05 -13.69 -10.82
CA LEU A 119 13.29 -13.18 -11.97
C LEU A 119 11.78 -13.42 -11.83
N ARG A 120 11.37 -14.63 -11.40
CA ARG A 120 9.94 -14.92 -11.16
C ARG A 120 9.33 -14.03 -10.10
N LEU A 121 10.05 -13.76 -9.01
CA LEU A 121 9.60 -12.84 -7.96
C LEU A 121 9.46 -11.41 -8.49
N ALA A 122 10.37 -10.97 -9.36
CA ALA A 122 10.27 -9.66 -10.00
C ALA A 122 9.02 -9.55 -10.89
N ASP A 123 8.73 -10.58 -11.70
CA ASP A 123 7.53 -10.62 -12.54
C ASP A 123 6.23 -10.63 -11.70
N GLN A 124 6.22 -11.39 -10.60
CA GLN A 124 5.09 -11.43 -9.67
C GLN A 124 4.87 -10.09 -8.97
N LEU A 125 5.95 -9.44 -8.53
CA LEU A 125 5.91 -8.12 -7.91
C LEU A 125 5.38 -7.08 -8.90
N GLU A 126 5.88 -7.08 -10.14
CA GLU A 126 5.42 -6.20 -11.22
C GLU A 126 3.91 -6.33 -11.44
N SER A 127 3.43 -7.56 -11.64
CA SER A 127 2.00 -7.84 -11.86
C SER A 127 1.12 -7.44 -10.67
N ALA A 128 1.54 -7.76 -9.44
CA ALA A 128 0.79 -7.41 -8.24
C ALA A 128 0.70 -5.89 -8.07
N VAL A 129 1.80 -5.17 -8.27
CA VAL A 129 1.84 -3.71 -8.15
C VAL A 129 1.01 -3.03 -9.25
N LEU A 130 1.08 -3.51 -10.48
CA LEU A 130 0.25 -2.99 -11.58
C LEU A 130 -1.23 -3.12 -11.24
N THR A 131 -1.66 -4.29 -10.77
CA THR A 131 -3.05 -4.54 -10.35
C THR A 131 -3.48 -3.60 -9.23
N VAL A 132 -2.64 -3.44 -8.19
CA VAL A 132 -2.94 -2.52 -7.09
C VAL A 132 -3.00 -1.06 -7.56
N SER A 133 -2.10 -0.66 -8.46
CA SER A 133 -2.07 0.70 -9.01
C SER A 133 -3.33 1.01 -9.81
N GLU A 134 -3.80 0.08 -10.65
CA GLU A 134 -5.07 0.19 -11.38
C GLU A 134 -6.28 0.28 -10.44
N GLN A 135 -6.30 -0.53 -9.38
CA GLN A 135 -7.36 -0.49 -8.37
C GLN A 135 -7.37 0.85 -7.63
N VAL A 136 -6.21 1.38 -7.25
CA VAL A 136 -6.10 2.69 -6.59
C VAL A 136 -6.55 3.81 -7.54
N ALA A 137 -6.15 3.79 -8.81
CA ALA A 137 -6.57 4.78 -9.79
C ALA A 137 -8.10 4.77 -10.03
N THR A 138 -8.69 3.58 -10.10
CA THR A 138 -10.14 3.40 -10.23
C THR A 138 -10.85 3.93 -8.98
N ALA A 139 -10.40 3.54 -7.78
CA ALA A 139 -10.96 4.00 -6.52
C ALA A 139 -10.84 5.52 -6.35
N ALA A 140 -9.70 6.12 -6.75
CA ALA A 140 -9.50 7.56 -6.74
C ALA A 140 -10.52 8.26 -7.65
N THR A 141 -10.74 7.75 -8.86
CA THR A 141 -11.73 8.29 -9.81
C THR A 141 -13.16 8.22 -9.24
N GLU A 142 -13.55 7.09 -8.66
CA GLU A 142 -14.86 6.90 -8.03
C GLU A 142 -15.04 7.81 -6.80
N MET A 143 -13.99 7.98 -6.00
CA MET A 143 -13.99 8.90 -4.86
C MET A 143 -14.12 10.36 -5.31
N GLY A 144 -13.42 10.77 -6.37
CA GLY A 144 -13.56 12.11 -6.95
C GLY A 144 -14.97 12.37 -7.47
N ALA A 145 -15.56 11.41 -8.20
CA ALA A 145 -16.94 11.51 -8.65
C ALA A 145 -17.94 11.60 -7.49
N SER A 146 -17.74 10.78 -6.44
CA SER A 146 -18.56 10.79 -5.23
C SER A 146 -18.45 12.10 -4.46
N ALA A 147 -17.24 12.65 -4.33
CA ALA A 147 -16.99 13.94 -3.70
C ALA A 147 -17.72 15.07 -4.45
N ASN A 148 -17.63 15.10 -5.78
CA ASN A 148 -18.37 16.07 -6.59
C ASN A 148 -19.89 15.96 -6.40
N GLY A 149 -20.43 14.73 -6.41
CA GLY A 149 -21.85 14.50 -6.15
C GLY A 149 -22.30 14.94 -4.75
N LEU A 150 -21.47 14.71 -3.73
CA LEU A 150 -21.72 15.18 -2.37
C LEU A 150 -21.66 16.71 -2.26
N ALA A 151 -20.77 17.37 -3.02
CA ALA A 151 -20.69 18.82 -3.07
C ALA A 151 -21.94 19.44 -3.71
N ASP A 152 -22.45 18.84 -4.78
CA ASP A 152 -23.71 19.25 -5.43
C ASP A 152 -24.89 19.08 -4.46
N PHE A 153 -25.00 17.91 -3.82
CA PHE A 153 -26.04 17.63 -2.83
C PHE A 153 -26.00 18.62 -1.65
N ALA A 154 -24.80 18.94 -1.14
CA ALA A 154 -24.65 19.92 -0.08
C ALA A 154 -25.13 21.32 -0.50
N ARG A 155 -24.83 21.75 -1.74
CA ARG A 155 -25.31 23.04 -2.28
C ARG A 155 -26.82 23.08 -2.43
N GLU A 156 -27.43 22.00 -2.89
CA GLU A 156 -28.88 21.87 -2.99
C GLU A 156 -29.54 21.90 -1.59
N ALA A 157 -28.99 21.16 -0.62
CA ALA A 157 -29.49 21.13 0.75
C ALA A 157 -29.41 22.50 1.45
N VAL A 158 -28.38 23.31 1.19
CA VAL A 158 -28.32 24.70 1.68
C VAL A 158 -29.44 25.54 1.07
N THR A 159 -29.66 25.41 -0.25
CA THR A 159 -30.72 26.15 -0.95
C THR A 159 -32.10 25.81 -0.39
N ASP A 160 -32.36 24.52 -0.12
CA ASP A 160 -33.61 24.07 0.49
C ASP A 160 -33.79 24.59 1.92
N ALA A 161 -32.71 24.59 2.72
CA ALA A 161 -32.73 25.15 4.07
C ALA A 161 -33.03 26.66 4.06
N GLU A 162 -32.44 27.43 3.14
CA GLU A 162 -32.69 28.86 2.95
C GLU A 162 -34.15 29.14 2.54
N ARG A 163 -34.71 28.33 1.64
CA ARG A 163 -36.13 28.40 1.28
C ARG A 163 -37.05 28.10 2.46
N GLY A 164 -36.71 27.09 3.25
CA GLY A 164 -37.39 26.76 4.51
C GLY A 164 -37.37 27.95 5.48
N LEU A 165 -36.21 28.57 5.65
CA LEU A 165 -36.02 29.72 6.55
C LEU A 165 -36.88 30.92 6.11
N GLY A 166 -36.94 31.19 4.80
CA GLY A 166 -37.81 32.23 4.24
C GLY A 166 -39.30 31.96 4.47
N THR A 167 -39.73 30.70 4.34
CA THR A 167 -41.12 30.29 4.60
C THR A 167 -41.50 30.46 6.07
N VAL A 168 -40.64 30.02 6.99
CA VAL A 168 -40.87 30.15 8.44
C VAL A 168 -40.82 31.61 8.89
N SER A 169 -39.93 32.42 8.31
CA SER A 169 -39.90 33.87 8.55
C SER A 169 -41.19 34.54 8.10
N SER A 170 -41.75 34.12 6.96
CA SER A 170 -43.04 34.63 6.46
C SER A 170 -44.19 34.24 7.40
N LEU A 171 -44.20 32.98 7.89
CA LEU A 171 -45.16 32.51 8.88
C LEU A 171 -45.09 33.31 10.18
N ARG A 172 -43.88 33.67 10.65
CA ARG A 172 -43.69 34.52 11.83
C ARG A 172 -44.30 35.91 11.61
N SER A 173 -44.06 36.53 10.45
CA SER A 173 -44.63 37.83 10.08
C SER A 173 -46.16 37.79 10.03
N SER A 174 -46.74 36.79 9.37
CA SER A 174 -48.21 36.64 9.33
C SER A 174 -48.79 36.40 10.73
N SER A 175 -48.09 35.66 11.60
CA SER A 175 -48.52 35.45 12.98
C SER A 175 -48.47 36.75 13.80
N ASP A 176 -47.48 37.61 13.57
CA ASP A 176 -47.41 38.95 14.18
C ASP A 176 -48.59 39.83 13.75
N GLU A 177 -48.96 39.81 12.47
CA GLU A 177 -50.13 40.53 11.94
C GLU A 177 -51.44 40.04 12.57
N ILE A 178 -51.61 38.72 12.70
CA ILE A 178 -52.78 38.13 13.39
C ILE A 178 -52.81 38.60 14.84
N ARG A 179 -51.68 38.60 15.56
CA ARG A 179 -51.61 39.09 16.94
C ARG A 179 -52.08 40.54 17.04
N HIS A 180 -51.65 41.41 16.12
CA HIS A 180 -52.09 42.81 16.09
C HIS A 180 -53.59 42.96 15.81
N ALA A 181 -54.15 42.16 14.89
CA ALA A 181 -55.57 42.16 14.61
C ALA A 181 -56.41 41.69 15.82
N VAL A 182 -55.97 40.63 16.49
CA VAL A 182 -56.66 40.08 17.68
C VAL A 182 -56.59 41.03 18.87
N ASP A 183 -55.46 41.73 19.07
CA ASP A 183 -55.35 42.78 20.09
C ASP A 183 -56.34 43.93 19.84
N LEU A 184 -56.53 44.33 18.58
CA LEU A 184 -57.55 45.31 18.21
C LEU A 184 -58.97 44.79 18.50
N ILE A 185 -59.27 43.53 18.16
CA ILE A 185 -60.57 42.90 18.46
C ILE A 185 -60.82 42.91 19.97
N ASN A 186 -59.82 42.57 20.77
CA ASN A 186 -59.95 42.55 22.23
C ASN A 186 -60.19 43.97 22.80
N LYS A 187 -59.53 44.99 22.24
CA LYS A 187 -59.81 46.40 22.58
C LYS A 187 -61.23 46.82 22.22
N VAL A 188 -61.73 46.44 21.04
CA VAL A 188 -63.11 46.71 20.61
C VAL A 188 -64.12 45.99 21.50
N ALA A 189 -63.87 44.73 21.85
CA ALA A 189 -64.71 43.96 22.78
C ALA A 189 -64.76 44.61 24.17
N ALA A 190 -63.61 45.04 24.71
CA ALA A 190 -63.53 45.74 25.99
C ALA A 190 -64.31 47.07 25.97
N GLN A 191 -64.20 47.86 24.89
CA GLN A 191 -64.95 49.09 24.72
C GLN A 191 -66.46 48.84 24.56
N THR A 192 -66.85 47.82 23.79
CA THR A 192 -68.24 47.40 23.61
C THR A 192 -68.86 46.97 24.93
N ARG A 193 -68.10 46.25 25.76
CA ARG A 193 -68.50 45.85 27.12
C ARG A 193 -68.77 47.06 28.02
N LEU A 194 -67.94 48.11 27.93
CA LEU A 194 -68.15 49.35 28.68
C LEU A 194 -69.38 50.12 28.19
N LEU A 195 -69.59 50.21 26.88
CA LEU A 195 -70.78 50.82 26.29
C LEU A 195 -72.06 50.09 26.71
N ALA A 196 -72.04 48.76 26.65
CA ALA A 196 -73.14 47.91 27.09
C ALA A 196 -73.42 48.09 28.59
N LEU A 197 -72.39 48.18 29.42
CA LEU A 197 -72.54 48.47 30.86
C LEU A 197 -73.21 49.82 31.11
N ASN A 198 -72.78 50.87 30.41
CA ASN A 198 -73.40 52.20 30.51
C ASN A 198 -74.88 52.15 30.07
N ALA A 199 -75.19 51.41 29.00
CA ALA A 199 -76.56 51.21 28.54
C ALA A 199 -77.41 50.44 29.56
N THR A 200 -76.87 49.41 30.22
CA THR A 200 -77.56 48.68 31.30
C THR A 200 -77.86 49.61 32.48
N ILE A 201 -76.93 50.51 32.84
CA ILE A 201 -77.13 51.51 33.91
C ILE A 201 -78.27 52.47 33.54
N GLU A 202 -78.27 53.01 32.32
CA GLU A 202 -79.29 53.96 31.90
C GLU A 202 -80.68 53.30 31.71
N ALA A 203 -80.71 52.05 31.25
CA ALA A 203 -81.91 51.23 31.19
C ALA A 203 -82.52 50.99 32.58
N ALA A 204 -81.68 50.73 33.59
CA ALA A 204 -82.12 50.61 34.98
C ALA A 204 -82.67 51.96 35.51
N ARG A 205 -82.06 53.07 35.13
CA ARG A 205 -82.48 54.43 35.50
C ARG A 205 -83.83 54.83 34.91
N ALA A 206 -84.14 54.36 33.70
CA ALA A 206 -85.44 54.56 33.04
C ALA A 206 -86.58 53.67 33.60
N GLY A 207 -86.30 52.79 34.56
CA GLY A 207 -87.31 51.98 35.25
C GLY A 207 -88.06 51.03 34.31
N THR A 208 -89.40 51.05 34.32
CA THR A 208 -90.22 50.14 33.52
C THR A 208 -90.14 50.40 32.01
N ALA A 209 -89.88 51.65 31.61
CA ALA A 209 -89.72 52.03 30.20
C ALA A 209 -88.41 51.50 29.59
N GLY A 210 -87.38 51.24 30.41
CA GLY A 210 -86.06 50.78 29.98
C GLY A 210 -85.87 49.26 29.89
N ARG A 211 -86.85 48.43 30.31
CA ARG A 211 -86.67 46.96 30.41
C ARG A 211 -86.20 46.31 29.11
N GLY A 212 -86.79 46.67 27.97
CA GLY A 212 -86.41 46.12 26.66
C GLY A 212 -84.96 46.47 26.29
N PHE A 213 -84.56 47.73 26.54
CA PHE A 213 -83.18 48.19 26.34
C PHE A 213 -82.19 47.48 27.27
N GLY A 214 -82.58 47.21 28.51
CA GLY A 214 -81.74 46.51 29.48
C GLY A 214 -81.43 45.05 29.08
N VAL A 215 -82.39 44.35 28.46
CA VAL A 215 -82.16 43.00 27.93
C VAL A 215 -81.14 43.02 26.80
N VAL A 216 -81.31 43.94 25.83
CA VAL A 216 -80.36 44.10 24.71
C VAL A 216 -78.97 44.47 25.22
N ALA A 217 -78.86 45.39 26.18
CA ALA A 217 -77.58 45.79 26.76
C ALA A 217 -76.86 44.62 27.45
N ASN A 218 -77.59 43.74 28.15
CA ASN A 218 -77.01 42.54 28.76
C ASN A 218 -76.55 41.52 27.71
N GLU A 219 -77.30 41.34 26.61
CA GLU A 219 -76.91 40.46 25.52
C GLU A 219 -75.61 40.94 24.85
N VAL A 220 -75.52 42.25 24.54
CA VAL A 220 -74.31 42.87 23.98
C VAL A 220 -73.12 42.72 24.95
N LYS A 221 -73.35 42.87 26.25
CA LYS A 221 -72.31 42.65 27.28
C LYS A 221 -71.82 41.19 27.29
N SER A 222 -72.72 40.23 27.12
CA SER A 222 -72.37 38.80 27.06
C SER A 222 -71.53 38.50 25.81
N LEU A 223 -71.98 38.96 24.63
CA LEU A 223 -71.23 38.82 23.37
C LEU A 223 -69.84 39.43 23.46
N ALA A 224 -69.70 40.60 24.09
CA ALA A 224 -68.41 41.26 24.28
C ALA A 224 -67.47 40.42 25.17
N ASN A 225 -67.98 39.81 26.25
CA ASN A 225 -67.18 38.91 27.10
C ASN A 225 -66.73 37.65 26.33
N GLU A 226 -67.64 37.04 25.56
CA GLU A 226 -67.34 35.86 24.74
C GLU A 226 -66.31 36.16 23.64
N THR A 227 -66.40 37.36 23.05
CA THR A 227 -65.42 37.85 22.06
C THR A 227 -64.03 38.02 22.69
N SER A 228 -63.95 38.61 23.90
CA SER A 228 -62.67 38.73 24.61
C SER A 228 -62.08 37.36 24.97
N ALA A 229 -62.89 36.43 25.47
CA ALA A 229 -62.43 35.08 25.81
C ALA A 229 -61.90 34.33 24.58
N SER A 230 -62.63 34.39 23.46
CA SER A 230 -62.18 33.81 22.17
C SER A 230 -60.89 34.47 21.67
N SER A 231 -60.77 35.79 21.82
CA SER A 231 -59.56 36.53 21.43
C SER A 231 -58.33 36.11 22.25
N GLU A 232 -58.50 35.89 23.57
CA GLU A 232 -57.44 35.36 24.44
C GLU A 232 -57.01 33.95 24.04
N GLU A 233 -57.95 33.10 23.64
CA GLU A 233 -57.63 31.76 23.13
C GLU A 233 -56.82 31.82 21.83
N ILE A 234 -57.23 32.66 20.88
CA ILE A 234 -56.49 32.87 19.62
C ILE A 234 -55.08 33.40 19.92
N MET A 235 -54.93 34.37 20.84
CA MET A 235 -53.60 34.87 21.23
C MET A 235 -52.68 33.76 21.77
N ARG A 236 -53.21 32.83 22.58
CA ARG A 236 -52.43 31.66 23.04
C ARG A 236 -52.01 30.77 21.88
N GLN A 237 -52.90 30.52 20.91
CA GLN A 237 -52.57 29.72 19.73
C GLN A 237 -51.52 30.38 18.85
N VAL A 238 -51.63 31.69 18.61
CA VAL A 238 -50.62 32.47 17.87
C VAL A 238 -49.27 32.41 18.57
N ALA A 239 -49.22 32.54 19.90
CA ALA A 239 -47.97 32.41 20.65
C ALA A 239 -47.31 31.03 20.48
N THR A 240 -48.11 29.95 20.51
CA THR A 240 -47.62 28.59 20.24
C THR A 240 -47.05 28.45 18.82
N VAL A 241 -47.73 29.01 17.82
CA VAL A 241 -47.24 29.00 16.42
C VAL A 241 -45.94 29.78 16.28
N GLN A 242 -45.82 30.94 16.95
CA GLN A 242 -44.59 31.74 16.93
C GLN A 242 -43.41 31.03 17.60
N GLN A 243 -43.65 30.33 18.71
CA GLN A 243 -42.62 29.52 19.36
C GLN A 243 -42.17 28.38 18.44
N ALA A 244 -43.12 27.65 17.84
CA ALA A 244 -42.79 26.58 16.89
C ALA A 244 -42.01 27.09 15.67
N ALA A 245 -42.33 28.29 15.18
CA ALA A 245 -41.57 28.94 14.11
C ALA A 245 -40.15 29.32 14.55
N ALA A 246 -39.96 29.83 15.78
CA ALA A 246 -38.64 30.14 16.31
C ALA A 246 -37.78 28.87 16.47
N ASP A 247 -38.36 27.79 17.00
CA ASP A 247 -37.69 26.51 17.13
C ASP A 247 -37.28 25.95 15.76
N ALA A 248 -38.17 26.05 14.76
CA ALA A 248 -37.89 25.62 13.39
C ALA A 248 -36.73 26.43 12.74
N ILE A 249 -36.64 27.74 12.99
CA ILE A 249 -35.50 28.55 12.54
C ILE A 249 -34.19 28.02 13.14
N GLY A 250 -34.15 27.77 14.46
CA GLY A 250 -32.96 27.25 15.13
C GLY A 250 -32.51 25.89 14.57
N VAL A 251 -33.45 25.00 14.24
CA VAL A 251 -33.17 23.71 13.59
C VAL A 251 -32.58 23.93 12.19
N LEU A 252 -33.16 24.81 11.38
CA LEU A 252 -32.68 25.09 10.02
C LEU A 252 -31.29 25.74 10.00
N GLU A 253 -31.00 26.62 10.96
CA GLU A 253 -29.66 27.20 11.13
C GLU A 253 -28.63 26.11 11.50
N ALA A 254 -28.99 25.20 12.41
CA ALA A 254 -28.14 24.07 12.78
C ALA A 254 -27.88 23.13 11.59
N VAL A 255 -28.91 22.82 10.80
CA VAL A 255 -28.78 22.02 9.57
C VAL A 255 -27.83 22.70 8.58
N THR A 256 -27.98 24.01 8.36
CA THR A 256 -27.10 24.79 7.48
C THR A 256 -25.64 24.74 7.95
N ALA A 257 -25.40 24.86 9.25
CA ALA A 257 -24.05 24.76 9.82
C ALA A 257 -23.42 23.38 9.58
N ARG A 258 -24.21 22.29 9.77
CA ARG A 258 -23.76 20.92 9.50
C ARG A 258 -23.45 20.67 8.03
N ILE A 259 -24.24 21.24 7.12
CA ILE A 259 -23.98 21.10 5.68
C ILE A 259 -22.69 21.84 5.28
N ARG A 260 -22.39 23.01 5.87
CA ARG A 260 -21.10 23.69 5.63
C ARG A 260 -19.90 22.88 6.12
N GLU A 261 -20.01 22.24 7.27
CA GLU A 261 -19.00 21.31 7.79
C GLU A 261 -18.80 20.15 6.78
N MET A 262 -19.89 19.59 6.27
CA MET A 262 -19.86 18.54 5.24
C MET A 262 -19.18 19.01 3.95
N SER A 263 -19.44 20.24 3.48
CA SER A 263 -18.75 20.79 2.31
C SER A 263 -17.23 20.88 2.50
N GLY A 264 -16.78 21.22 3.71
CA GLY A 264 -15.34 21.24 4.03
C GLY A 264 -14.70 19.85 4.01
N LEU A 265 -15.41 18.83 4.48
CA LEU A 265 -14.94 17.43 4.41
C LEU A 265 -14.86 16.94 2.96
N VAL A 266 -15.86 17.27 2.15
CA VAL A 266 -15.90 16.91 0.71
C VAL A 266 -14.74 17.53 -0.06
N ASP A 267 -14.44 18.81 0.21
CA ASP A 267 -13.27 19.49 -0.37
C ASP A 267 -11.95 18.83 0.08
N GLY A 268 -11.87 18.38 1.34
CA GLY A 268 -10.75 17.57 1.83
C GLY A 268 -10.57 16.24 1.08
N ILE A 269 -11.66 15.55 0.75
CA ILE A 269 -11.63 14.32 -0.06
C ILE A 269 -11.14 14.62 -1.48
N ALA A 270 -11.67 15.68 -2.11
CA ALA A 270 -11.25 16.07 -3.46
C ALA A 270 -9.74 16.35 -3.51
N ARG A 271 -9.19 17.08 -2.53
CA ARG A 271 -7.75 17.32 -2.43
C ARG A 271 -6.95 16.04 -2.20
N ALA A 272 -7.44 15.10 -1.40
CA ALA A 272 -6.74 13.82 -1.20
C ALA A 272 -6.68 12.97 -2.48
N VAL A 273 -7.71 13.07 -3.34
CA VAL A 273 -7.81 12.34 -4.60
C VAL A 273 -6.97 12.99 -5.70
N ASP A 274 -7.15 14.30 -5.91
CA ASP A 274 -6.54 15.05 -7.02
C ASP A 274 -5.17 15.66 -6.67
N GLY A 275 -4.85 15.77 -5.38
CA GLY A 275 -3.67 16.45 -4.87
C GLY A 275 -3.94 17.90 -4.46
N GLY A 276 -3.06 18.44 -3.63
CA GLY A 276 -3.05 19.86 -3.29
C GLY A 276 -2.50 20.72 -4.43
N GLN A 277 -2.62 22.06 -4.33
CA GLN A 277 -1.96 22.98 -5.27
C GLN A 277 -0.42 22.97 -5.17
N ASP A 278 0.13 22.34 -4.13
CA ASP A 278 1.57 22.19 -3.94
C ASP A 278 2.07 20.89 -4.58
N VAL A 279 3.17 21.00 -5.34
CA VAL A 279 3.79 19.91 -6.12
C VAL A 279 4.24 18.72 -5.23
N THR A 280 4.33 18.92 -3.92
CA THR A 280 4.70 17.88 -2.94
C THR A 280 3.51 17.08 -2.40
N ASP A 281 2.28 17.49 -2.67
CA ASP A 281 1.05 16.89 -2.11
C ASP A 281 0.30 16.11 -3.20
N GLY A 282 0.98 15.11 -3.75
CA GLY A 282 0.43 14.27 -4.81
C GLY A 282 -0.78 13.47 -4.33
N GLY A 283 -1.89 13.60 -5.05
CA GLY A 283 -3.12 12.84 -4.76
C GLY A 283 -2.95 11.34 -4.99
N LEU A 284 -3.97 10.57 -4.58
CA LEU A 284 -3.99 9.11 -4.74
C LEU A 284 -3.72 8.64 -6.18
N SER A 285 -4.22 9.38 -7.17
CA SER A 285 -4.01 9.09 -8.60
C SER A 285 -2.53 9.21 -8.99
N GLN A 286 -1.87 10.29 -8.58
CA GLN A 286 -0.46 10.53 -8.85
C GLN A 286 0.45 9.56 -8.09
N LEU A 287 0.10 9.19 -6.86
CA LEU A 287 0.84 8.19 -6.09
C LEU A 287 0.81 6.81 -6.76
N ALA A 288 -0.33 6.41 -7.33
CA ALA A 288 -0.44 5.17 -8.09
C ALA A 288 0.48 5.18 -9.32
N GLU A 289 0.54 6.29 -10.05
CA GLU A 289 1.39 6.45 -11.23
C GLU A 289 2.90 6.44 -10.87
N VAL A 290 3.28 7.14 -9.80
CA VAL A 290 4.67 7.15 -9.31
C VAL A 290 5.10 5.75 -8.85
N LEU A 291 4.23 5.05 -8.10
CA LEU A 291 4.51 3.69 -7.62
C LEU A 291 4.70 2.72 -8.80
N GLN A 292 3.87 2.82 -9.83
CA GLN A 292 4.00 2.03 -11.06
C GLN A 292 5.35 2.29 -11.75
N GLY A 293 5.73 3.57 -11.89
CA GLY A 293 7.01 3.96 -12.49
C GLY A 293 8.22 3.45 -11.72
N GLU A 294 8.19 3.55 -10.39
CA GLU A 294 9.31 3.13 -9.55
C GLU A 294 9.48 1.60 -9.53
N VAL A 295 8.37 0.85 -9.49
CA VAL A 295 8.42 -0.61 -9.55
C VAL A 295 8.88 -1.10 -10.92
N SER A 296 8.44 -0.47 -12.01
CA SER A 296 8.92 -0.84 -13.35
C SER A 296 10.43 -0.60 -13.49
N ARG A 297 10.96 0.49 -12.91
CA ARG A 297 12.41 0.74 -12.82
C ARG A 297 13.12 -0.31 -11.97
N PHE A 298 12.57 -0.65 -10.80
CA PHE A 298 13.14 -1.65 -9.90
C PHE A 298 13.20 -3.05 -10.52
N VAL A 299 12.14 -3.47 -11.20
CA VAL A 299 12.07 -4.76 -11.91
C VAL A 299 13.08 -4.80 -13.05
N THR A 300 13.25 -3.70 -13.78
CA THR A 300 14.28 -3.58 -14.81
C THR A 300 15.68 -3.77 -14.22
N MET A 301 15.98 -3.13 -13.09
CA MET A 301 17.26 -3.32 -12.39
C MET A 301 17.47 -4.78 -11.93
N ILE A 302 16.43 -5.48 -11.49
CA ILE A 302 16.54 -6.91 -11.11
C ILE A 302 16.83 -7.79 -12.33
N ARG A 303 16.26 -7.46 -13.49
CA ARG A 303 16.46 -8.21 -14.74
C ARG A 303 17.86 -8.01 -15.32
N GLU A 304 18.48 -6.85 -15.07
CA GLU A 304 19.82 -6.51 -15.54
C GLU A 304 20.95 -6.98 -14.59
N ALA A 305 20.63 -7.25 -13.32
CA ALA A 305 21.54 -7.80 -12.30
C ALA A 305 21.60 -9.34 -12.30
#